data_AF-A0A0A8XYV7-F1
#
_entry.id   AF-A0A0A8XYV7-F1
#
_cell.length_a   1.000
_cell.length_b   1.000
_cell.length_c   1.000
_cell.angle_alpha   90.00
_cell.angle_beta   90.00
_cell.angle_gamma   90.00
#
_symmetry.space_group_name_H-M   'P 1'
#
loop_
_entity.id
_entity.type
_entity.pdbx_description
1 polymer ?
#
loop_
_entity_poly.entity_id
_entity_poly.type
_entity_poly.pdbx_seq_one_letter_code
_entity_poly.pdbx_strand_id
1 'polypeptide(L)'
;MIIPDAIDEAIGFEKVFMVESNQELYMVSMLSSYDLDTVFQVTVHKLDISKQEWIQVADLGGQVFLLSSWYFGASRSADKCGLEQNCVYLVDPWDKCLTVYNIKDGTSKVQDLKEAPASQQALWMLPNDH
;
A
#
# COMPACT_ATOMS: atom_id res chain seq x y z
N MET A 1 31.69 19.49 15.72
CA MET A 1 30.51 19.16 14.90
C MET A 1 30.33 17.66 15.04
N ILE A 2 29.31 17.27 15.81
CA ILE A 2 29.09 15.88 16.22
C ILE A 2 28.36 15.19 15.07
N ILE A 3 28.94 14.11 14.57
CA ILE A 3 28.26 13.15 13.69
C ILE A 3 27.23 12.46 14.60
N PRO A 4 25.91 12.54 14.35
CA PRO A 4 24.98 11.72 15.11
C PRO A 4 25.30 10.26 14.80
N ASP A 5 25.70 9.55 15.85
CA ASP A 5 25.88 8.11 15.89
C ASP A 5 24.63 7.39 15.39
N ALA A 6 24.88 6.22 14.79
CA ALA A 6 23.97 5.13 14.46
C ALA A 6 22.47 5.45 14.53
N ILE A 7 21.80 5.36 13.37
CA ILE A 7 20.38 5.00 13.32
C ILE A 7 20.12 3.94 14.41
N ASP A 8 19.48 4.35 15.48
CA ASP A 8 18.90 3.44 16.45
C ASP A 8 18.05 2.49 15.59
N GLU A 9 18.40 1.22 15.53
CA GLU A 9 17.70 0.23 14.72
C GLU A 9 16.28 0.14 15.27
N ALA A 10 15.40 1.00 14.79
CA ALA A 10 13.99 0.94 15.07
C ALA A 10 13.51 -0.41 14.53
N ILE A 11 13.41 -1.38 15.43
CA ILE A 11 12.83 -2.67 15.12
C ILE A 11 11.39 -2.39 14.68
N GLY A 12 11.13 -2.54 13.39
CA GLY A 12 9.81 -2.35 12.79
C GLY A 12 9.07 -3.67 12.62
N PHE A 13 7.82 -3.59 12.18
CA PHE A 13 7.08 -4.73 11.68
C PHE A 13 6.80 -4.56 10.18
N GLU A 14 6.92 -5.65 9.44
CA GLU A 14 6.61 -5.69 8.01
C GLU A 14 5.23 -6.30 7.78
N LYS A 15 4.33 -5.52 7.16
CA LYS A 15 3.04 -6.02 6.66
C LYS A 15 3.18 -6.32 5.16
N VAL A 16 2.79 -7.52 4.76
CA VAL A 16 2.86 -7.97 3.36
C VAL A 16 1.47 -8.23 2.81
N PHE A 17 1.17 -7.70 1.62
CA PHE A 17 -0.09 -7.89 0.91
C PHE A 17 0.18 -8.49 -0.47
N MET A 18 -0.60 -9.49 -0.85
CA MET A 18 -0.58 -10.04 -2.20
C MET A 18 -1.69 -9.41 -3.03
N VAL A 19 -1.35 -8.96 -4.24
CA VAL A 19 -2.29 -8.32 -5.16
C VAL A 19 -2.16 -8.96 -6.53
N GLU A 20 -3.25 -9.52 -7.03
CA GLU A 20 -3.35 -9.89 -8.45
C GLU A 20 -3.70 -8.64 -9.27
N SER A 21 -3.03 -8.47 -10.39
CA SER A 21 -3.26 -7.36 -11.32
C SER A 21 -2.90 -7.79 -12.74
N ASN A 22 -3.87 -7.78 -13.65
CA ASN A 22 -3.67 -8.10 -15.07
C ASN A 22 -2.95 -9.45 -15.29
N GLN A 23 -3.36 -10.49 -14.54
CA GLN A 23 -2.82 -11.85 -14.57
C GLN A 23 -1.39 -11.97 -14.03
N GLU A 24 -0.90 -10.94 -13.34
CA GLU A 24 0.41 -10.90 -12.71
C GLU A 24 0.24 -10.77 -11.19
N LEU A 25 1.18 -11.34 -10.44
CA LEU A 25 1.15 -11.31 -8.97
C LEU A 25 2.15 -10.29 -8.44
N TYR A 26 1.66 -9.44 -7.54
CA TYR A 26 2.44 -8.41 -6.87
C TYR A 26 2.42 -8.61 -5.35
N MET A 27 3.50 -8.18 -4.71
CA MET A 27 3.67 -8.12 -3.27
C MET A 27 3.88 -6.67 -2.86
N VAL A 28 3.02 -6.14 -2.00
CA VAL A 28 3.22 -4.84 -1.36
C VAL A 28 3.76 -5.09 0.03
N SER A 29 4.96 -4.59 0.32
CA SER A 29 5.57 -4.62 1.65
C SER A 29 5.52 -3.23 2.27
N MET A 30 5.03 -3.17 3.51
CA MET A 30 4.96 -1.96 4.31
C MET A 30 5.76 -2.15 5.58
N LEU A 31 6.85 -1.40 5.71
CA LEU A 31 7.66 -1.35 6.92
C LEU A 31 7.13 -0.23 7.82
N SER A 32 6.75 -0.58 9.04
CA SER A 32 6.17 0.35 10.01
C SER A 32 6.83 0.26 11.38
N SER A 33 6.66 1.29 12.19
CA SER A 33 6.93 1.24 13.63
C SER A 33 6.04 0.19 14.33
N TYR A 34 6.42 -0.26 15.52
CA TYR A 34 5.65 -1.26 16.28
C TYR A 34 4.25 -0.79 16.71
N ASP A 35 4.09 0.50 16.99
CA ASP A 35 2.79 1.11 17.26
C ASP A 35 1.92 1.23 16.00
N LEU A 36 2.47 0.90 14.83
CA LEU A 36 1.83 0.93 13.51
C LEU A 36 1.44 2.34 13.04
N ASP A 37 1.72 3.38 13.82
CA ASP A 37 1.36 4.78 13.55
C ASP A 37 2.22 5.38 12.44
N THR A 38 3.47 4.91 12.30
CA THR A 38 4.42 5.43 11.32
C THR A 38 4.79 4.37 10.30
N VAL A 39 4.44 4.61 9.04
CA VAL A 39 4.94 3.81 7.91
C VAL A 39 6.23 4.45 7.39
N PHE A 40 7.34 3.72 7.53
CA PHE A 40 8.66 4.16 7.09
C PHE A 40 8.85 3.98 5.59
N GLN A 41 8.33 2.88 5.05
CA GLN A 41 8.55 2.52 3.65
C GLN A 41 7.41 1.68 3.12
N VAL A 42 7.03 1.95 1.86
CA VAL A 42 6.15 1.08 1.07
C VAL A 42 6.91 0.68 -0.19
N THR A 43 7.04 -0.62 -0.43
CA THR A 43 7.66 -1.17 -1.64
C THR A 43 6.69 -2.10 -2.33
N VAL A 44 6.80 -2.16 -3.66
CA VAL A 44 6.03 -3.09 -4.47
C VAL A 44 6.98 -3.96 -5.26
N HIS A 45 6.72 -5.26 -5.23
CA HIS A 45 7.46 -6.26 -6.00
C HIS A 45 6.50 -7.00 -6.92
N LYS A 46 6.98 -7.35 -8.10
CA LYS A 46 6.30 -8.23 -9.06
C LYS A 46 6.99 -9.58 -9.07
N LEU A 47 6.21 -10.67 -9.08
CA LEU A 47 6.76 -12.01 -9.23
C LEU A 47 7.18 -12.25 -10.69
N ASP A 48 8.48 -12.47 -10.92
CA ASP A 48 8.98 -13.07 -12.16
C ASP A 48 8.80 -14.59 -12.05
N ILE A 49 7.72 -15.10 -12.65
CA ILE A 49 7.36 -16.53 -12.60
C ILE A 49 8.45 -17.40 -13.25
N SER A 50 9.16 -16.89 -14.26
CA SER A 50 10.19 -17.66 -14.96
C SER A 50 11.40 -17.89 -14.06
N LYS A 51 11.75 -16.91 -13.23
CA LYS A 51 12.87 -16.97 -12.28
C LYS A 51 12.47 -17.40 -10.88
N GLN A 52 11.17 -17.37 -10.57
CA GLN A 52 10.61 -17.56 -9.23
C GLN A 52 11.15 -16.53 -8.21
N GLU A 53 11.30 -15.29 -8.66
CA GLU A 53 11.91 -14.19 -7.87
C GLU A 53 10.99 -12.97 -7.79
N TRP A 54 11.06 -12.26 -6.67
CA TRP A 54 10.37 -10.98 -6.48
C TRP A 54 11.24 -9.83 -6.96
N ILE A 55 10.76 -9.07 -7.94
CA ILE A 55 11.47 -7.94 -8.54
C ILE A 55 10.79 -6.65 -8.11
N GLN A 56 11.52 -5.75 -7.44
CA GLN A 56 10.97 -4.45 -7.04
C GLN A 56 10.59 -3.63 -8.28
N VAL A 57 9.42 -3.00 -8.24
CA VAL A 57 8.90 -2.13 -9.29
C VAL A 57 8.57 -0.75 -8.72
N ALA A 58 8.77 0.29 -9.52
CA ALA A 58 8.44 1.68 -9.18
C ALA A 58 7.26 2.24 -9.99
N ASP A 59 6.65 1.40 -10.84
CA ASP A 59 5.55 1.76 -11.73
C ASP A 59 4.56 0.58 -11.77
N LEU A 60 3.28 0.88 -11.56
CA LEU A 60 2.17 -0.07 -11.56
C LEU A 60 1.45 -0.12 -12.91
N GLY A 61 1.96 0.57 -13.93
CA GLY A 61 1.42 0.54 -15.28
C GLY A 61 0.04 1.19 -15.39
N GLY A 62 -0.18 2.29 -14.66
CA GLY A 62 -1.48 2.98 -14.61
C GLY A 62 -2.53 2.28 -13.72
N GLN A 63 -2.15 1.22 -13.01
CA GLN A 63 -2.98 0.58 -12.00
C GLN A 63 -2.83 1.29 -10.65
N VAL A 64 -3.81 1.04 -9.78
CA VAL A 64 -3.77 1.33 -8.35
C VAL A 64 -3.99 0.05 -7.57
N PHE A 65 -3.33 -0.05 -6.42
CA PHE A 65 -3.55 -1.15 -5.49
C PHE A 65 -4.36 -0.65 -4.30
N LEU A 66 -5.38 -1.42 -3.94
CA LEU A 66 -6.37 -1.08 -2.93
C LEU A 66 -6.26 -2.15 -1.83
N LEU A 67 -5.74 -1.74 -0.68
CA LEU A 67 -5.42 -2.60 0.44
C LEU A 67 -6.36 -2.31 1.61
N SER A 68 -6.70 -3.34 2.36
CA SER A 68 -7.42 -3.22 3.63
C SER A 68 -6.84 -4.18 4.67
N SER A 69 -7.18 -3.98 5.93
CA SER A 69 -6.80 -4.87 7.03
C SER A 69 -7.05 -6.35 6.70
N TRP A 70 -6.29 -7.24 7.34
CA TRP A 70 -6.36 -8.70 7.14
C TRP A 70 -5.88 -9.20 5.76
N TYR A 71 -4.89 -8.50 5.19
CA TYR A 71 -4.14 -8.93 3.98
C TYR A 71 -4.97 -8.99 2.68
N PHE A 72 -6.09 -8.29 2.63
CA PHE A 72 -6.85 -8.16 1.39
C PHE A 72 -6.24 -7.09 0.49
N GLY A 73 -6.05 -7.44 -0.77
CA GLY A 73 -5.53 -6.56 -1.81
C GLY A 73 -6.29 -6.76 -3.11
N ALA A 74 -6.57 -5.65 -3.79
CA ALA A 74 -7.16 -5.65 -5.13
C ALA A 74 -6.45 -4.64 -6.03
N SER A 75 -6.52 -4.85 -7.33
CA SER A 75 -5.99 -3.92 -8.33
C SER A 75 -7.10 -3.37 -9.23
N ARG A 76 -6.94 -2.13 -9.67
CA ARG A 76 -7.80 -1.54 -10.70
C ARG A 76 -7.06 -0.50 -11.53
N SER A 77 -7.54 -0.26 -12.75
CA SER A 77 -7.09 0.89 -13.55
C SER A 77 -7.47 2.18 -12.84
N ALA A 78 -6.50 3.07 -12.64
CA ALA A 78 -6.72 4.34 -11.97
C ALA A 78 -7.73 5.20 -12.72
N ASP A 79 -7.61 5.26 -14.05
CA ASP A 79 -8.46 6.07 -14.92
C ASP A 79 -9.94 5.65 -14.84
N LYS A 80 -10.20 4.34 -14.74
CA LYS A 80 -11.57 3.81 -14.59
C LYS A 80 -12.21 4.19 -13.25
N CYS A 81 -11.41 4.42 -12.22
CA CYS A 81 -11.89 4.77 -10.87
C CYS A 81 -11.74 6.26 -10.54
N GLY A 82 -11.15 7.07 -11.42
CA GLY A 82 -10.80 8.45 -11.12
C GLY A 82 -9.77 8.58 -9.98
N LEU A 83 -8.89 7.59 -9.84
CA LEU A 83 -7.86 7.53 -8.81
C LEU A 83 -6.50 8.00 -9.35
N GLU A 84 -5.58 8.32 -8.45
CA GLU A 84 -4.21 8.71 -8.80
C GLU A 84 -3.43 7.46 -9.22
N GLN A 85 -2.82 7.50 -10.41
CA GLN A 85 -2.04 6.38 -10.95
C GLN A 85 -0.82 6.07 -10.08
N ASN A 86 -0.36 4.81 -10.10
CA ASN A 86 0.86 4.38 -9.39
C ASN A 86 0.78 4.54 -7.87
N CYS A 87 -0.43 4.47 -7.32
CA CYS A 87 -0.68 4.59 -5.90
C CYS A 87 -1.13 3.27 -5.25
N VAL A 88 -0.68 3.08 -4.01
CA VAL A 88 -1.22 2.11 -3.05
C VAL A 88 -2.13 2.87 -2.08
N TYR A 89 -3.39 2.46 -2.00
CA TYR A 89 -4.39 2.99 -1.08
C TYR A 89 -4.58 2.02 0.08
N LEU A 90 -4.38 2.48 1.31
CA LEU A 90 -4.61 1.70 2.52
C LEU A 90 -5.65 2.39 3.38
N VAL A 91 -6.76 1.71 3.63
CA VAL A 91 -7.76 2.17 4.59
C VAL A 91 -7.47 1.62 5.98
N ASP A 92 -7.41 2.50 6.98
CA ASP A 92 -7.36 2.15 8.38
C ASP A 92 -8.72 2.46 9.05
N PRO A 93 -9.51 1.43 9.42
CA PRO A 93 -10.80 1.64 10.06
C PRO A 93 -10.68 2.10 11.52
N TRP A 94 -9.53 1.89 12.17
CA TRP A 94 -9.30 2.24 13.56
C TRP A 94 -9.03 3.73 13.71
N ASP A 95 -8.10 4.24 12.90
CA ASP A 95 -7.77 5.67 12.84
C ASP A 95 -8.70 6.47 11.94
N LYS A 96 -9.63 5.77 11.27
CA LYS A 96 -10.59 6.35 10.32
C LYS A 96 -9.87 7.23 9.32
N CYS A 97 -8.88 6.66 8.64
CA CYS A 97 -8.12 7.38 7.63
C CYS A 97 -7.90 6.51 6.39
N LEU A 98 -7.65 7.18 5.28
CA LEU A 98 -7.19 6.59 4.03
C LEU A 98 -5.82 7.16 3.72
N THR A 99 -4.80 6.32 3.73
CA THR A 99 -3.44 6.71 3.35
C THR A 99 -3.17 6.29 1.91
N VAL A 100 -2.66 7.22 1.12
CA VAL A 100 -2.31 7.01 -0.29
C VAL A 100 -0.81 7.17 -0.44
N TYR A 101 -0.14 6.12 -0.90
CA TYR A 101 1.29 6.08 -1.16
C TYR A 101 1.52 6.10 -2.66
N ASN A 102 2.16 7.15 -3.17
CA ASN A 102 2.61 7.20 -4.56
C ASN A 102 3.96 6.48 -4.64
N ILE A 103 3.97 5.34 -5.32
CA ILE A 103 5.13 4.44 -5.39
C ILE A 103 6.23 5.00 -6.29
N LYS A 104 5.84 5.81 -7.29
CA LYS A 104 6.78 6.41 -8.24
C LYS A 104 7.59 7.52 -7.60
N ASP A 105 6.92 8.38 -6.84
CA ASP A 105 7.52 9.57 -6.24
C ASP A 105 7.95 9.35 -4.77
N GLY A 106 7.55 8.23 -4.17
CA GLY A 106 7.86 7.88 -2.78
C GLY A 106 7.14 8.74 -1.73
N THR A 107 6.09 9.47 -2.13
CA THR A 107 5.34 10.37 -1.25
C THR A 107 4.08 9.71 -0.69
N SER A 108 3.60 10.18 0.46
CA SER A 108 2.32 9.78 1.02
C SER A 108 1.41 10.96 1.34
N LYS A 109 0.09 10.72 1.33
CA LYS A 109 -0.93 11.65 1.82
C LYS A 109 -1.97 10.90 2.63
N VAL A 110 -2.49 11.55 3.66
CA VAL A 110 -3.54 10.99 4.54
C VAL A 110 -4.82 11.78 4.33
N GLN A 111 -5.91 11.07 4.07
CA GLN A 111 -7.26 11.60 4.03
C GLN A 111 -8.03 11.14 5.26
N ASP A 112 -8.68 12.10 5.91
CA ASP A 112 -9.48 11.88 7.10
C ASP A 112 -10.88 11.32 6.75
N LEU A 113 -11.29 10.26 7.43
CA LEU A 113 -12.61 9.62 7.31
C LEU A 113 -13.40 9.72 8.63
N LYS A 114 -13.19 10.75 9.46
CA LYS A 114 -13.87 10.96 10.76
C LYS A 114 -15.39 10.79 10.75
N GLU A 115 -16.05 11.11 9.64
CA GLU A 115 -17.50 10.97 9.46
C GLU A 115 -17.95 9.50 9.28
N ALA A 116 -17.02 8.59 8.98
CA ALA A 116 -17.30 7.17 8.87
C ALA A 116 -17.68 6.56 10.24
N PRO A 117 -18.57 5.57 10.27
CA PRO A 117 -18.88 4.84 11.50
C PRO A 117 -17.64 4.12 12.05
N ALA A 118 -17.62 3.89 13.36
CA ALA A 118 -16.59 3.04 13.96
C ALA A 118 -16.73 1.61 13.40
N SER A 119 -15.62 1.01 12.98
CA SER A 119 -15.60 -0.34 12.41
C SER A 119 -14.30 -1.04 12.77
N GLN A 120 -14.32 -2.37 12.82
CA GLN A 120 -13.11 -3.20 12.91
C GLN A 120 -12.58 -3.62 11.54
N GLN A 121 -13.31 -3.27 10.47
CA GLN A 121 -12.99 -3.66 9.10
C GLN A 121 -13.37 -2.56 8.12
N ALA A 122 -12.58 -2.44 7.07
CA ALA A 122 -12.91 -1.67 5.88
C ALA A 122 -12.79 -2.57 4.64
N LEU A 123 -13.58 -2.26 3.61
CA LEU A 123 -13.74 -3.08 2.42
C LEU A 123 -13.68 -2.17 1.19
N TRP A 124 -13.06 -2.65 0.11
CA TRP A 124 -13.14 -1.99 -1.19
C TRP A 124 -14.27 -2.60 -2.02
N MET A 125 -15.20 -1.76 -2.46
CA MET A 125 -16.24 -2.13 -3.41
C MET A 125 -15.82 -1.68 -4.80
N LEU A 126 -15.56 -2.64 -5.70
CA LEU A 126 -15.12 -2.35 -7.06
C LEU A 126 -16.27 -2.46 -8.04
N PRO A 127 -16.47 -1.47 -8.93
CA PRO A 127 -17.48 -1.58 -9.97
C PRO A 127 -17.13 -2.74 -10.90
N ASN A 128 -18.14 -3.44 -11.41
CA ASN A 128 -17.92 -4.36 -12.53
C ASN A 128 -17.80 -3.56 -13.84
N ASP A 129 -16.96 -4.05 -14.75
CA ASP A 129 -16.92 -3.56 -16.12
C ASP A 129 -18.15 -4.12 -16.87
N HIS A 130 -19.34 -3.53 -16.67
CA HIS A 130 -20.55 -3.84 -17.45
C HIS A 130 -20.76 -2.80 -18.56
#